data_AF-A0AAW6YD85-F1
#
_entry.id   AF-A0AAW6YD85-F1
#
_cell.length_a   1.000
_cell.length_b   1.000
_cell.length_c   1.000
_cell.angle_alpha   90.00
_cell.angle_beta   90.00
_cell.angle_gamma   90.00
#
_symmetry.space_group_name_H-M   'P 1'
#
loop_
_entity.id
_entity.type
_entity.pdbx_description
1 polymer ?
#
loop_
_entity_poly.entity_id
_entity_poly.type
_entity_poly.pdbx_seq_one_letter_code
_entity_poly.pdbx_strand_id
1 'polypeptide(L)'
;MEKIEKFKSELLNAIFQYTQCISIFVYKKKIYYLIDYKENFELNAKISFDIYLREGIITKEQYNYNYKNYRNGIWQLTKDNFESYLQSDSVIVLKKDELKELMFQGFTSAEAVRLYSAVENKLSYNDPISDSGQQSDFLKINQISSRLPLFYINFDTEVYLHMDWDRCHEDYVYDGWFSKAMDFGYLIPDEFCYWKIEGRDYWKFSQL
;
A
#
# COMPACT_ATOMS: atom_id res chain seq x y z
N MET A 1 14.29 -27.37 0.92
CA MET A 1 14.97 -26.35 0.08
C MET A 1 13.88 -25.65 -0.71
N GLU A 2 13.07 -24.84 -0.01
CA GLU A 2 11.77 -24.32 -0.50
C GLU A 2 11.43 -22.99 0.20
N LYS A 3 12.48 -22.23 0.58
CA LYS A 3 12.35 -20.96 1.31
C LYS A 3 12.72 -19.72 0.48
N ILE A 4 13.09 -19.92 -0.79
CA ILE A 4 13.49 -18.83 -1.71
C ILE A 4 12.30 -18.34 -2.55
N GLU A 5 11.15 -19.00 -2.50
CA GLU A 5 10.03 -18.77 -3.44
C GLU A 5 8.71 -18.37 -2.75
N LYS A 6 8.75 -17.74 -1.56
CA LYS A 6 7.51 -17.42 -0.83
C LYS A 6 6.67 -16.35 -1.52
N PHE A 7 7.30 -15.39 -2.21
CA PHE A 7 6.62 -14.42 -3.06
C PHE A 7 7.19 -14.45 -4.47
N LYS A 8 6.29 -14.61 -5.45
CA LYS A 8 6.63 -14.67 -6.88
C LYS A 8 7.20 -13.33 -7.36
N SER A 9 8.10 -13.39 -8.34
CA SER A 9 8.64 -12.19 -9.00
C SER A 9 7.54 -11.29 -9.56
N GLU A 10 6.44 -11.87 -10.03
CA GLU A 10 5.24 -11.16 -10.49
C GLU A 10 4.65 -10.24 -9.42
N LEU A 11 4.53 -10.71 -8.17
CA LEU A 11 4.00 -9.91 -7.06
C LEU A 11 4.96 -8.78 -6.70
N LEU A 12 6.26 -9.06 -6.63
CA LEU A 12 7.28 -8.03 -6.36
C LEU A 12 7.28 -6.95 -7.44
N ASN A 13 7.14 -7.34 -8.71
CA ASN A 13 7.02 -6.42 -9.82
C ASN A 13 5.73 -5.61 -9.75
N ALA A 14 4.59 -6.24 -9.43
CA ALA A 14 3.31 -5.56 -9.27
C ALA A 14 3.34 -4.51 -8.15
N ILE A 15 3.96 -4.84 -7.01
CA ILE A 15 4.17 -3.91 -5.89
C ILE A 15 5.10 -2.77 -6.29
N PHE A 16 6.23 -3.07 -6.94
CA PHE A 16 7.18 -2.04 -7.37
C PHE A 16 6.60 -1.11 -8.44
N GLN A 17 5.70 -1.60 -9.29
CA GLN A 17 4.96 -0.80 -10.27
C GLN A 17 3.73 -0.11 -9.68
N TYR A 18 3.46 -0.25 -8.38
CA TYR A 18 2.28 0.28 -7.70
C TYR A 18 0.93 -0.13 -8.32
N THR A 19 0.89 -1.26 -9.04
CA THR A 19 -0.38 -1.86 -9.51
C THR A 19 -1.06 -2.61 -8.37
N GLN A 20 -0.27 -3.27 -7.53
CA GLN A 20 -0.66 -3.75 -6.21
C GLN A 20 0.11 -2.98 -5.15
N CYS A 21 -0.42 -2.87 -3.95
CA CYS A 21 0.28 -2.24 -2.84
C CYS A 21 -0.20 -2.78 -1.51
N ILE A 22 0.57 -2.49 -0.45
CA ILE A 22 0.23 -2.87 0.91
C ILE A 22 -0.69 -1.80 1.50
N SER A 23 -1.73 -2.22 2.21
CA SER A 23 -2.60 -1.33 2.99
C SER A 23 -2.75 -1.83 4.41
N ILE A 24 -3.03 -0.90 5.30
CA ILE A 24 -3.37 -1.16 6.70
C ILE A 24 -4.87 -0.94 6.87
N PHE A 25 -5.53 -1.95 7.44
CA PHE A 25 -6.92 -1.85 7.88
C PHE A 25 -7.01 -1.99 9.40
N VAL A 26 -7.75 -1.11 10.05
CA VAL A 26 -8.15 -1.24 11.45
C VAL A 26 -9.63 -1.58 11.51
N TYR A 27 -9.93 -2.74 12.12
CA TYR A 27 -11.27 -3.26 12.24
C TYR A 27 -11.44 -4.00 13.55
N LYS A 28 -12.45 -3.63 14.36
CA LYS A 28 -12.72 -4.24 15.67
C LYS A 28 -11.47 -4.25 16.57
N LYS A 29 -10.73 -3.14 16.58
CA LYS A 29 -9.47 -2.91 17.30
C LYS A 29 -8.33 -3.86 16.92
N LYS A 30 -8.39 -4.45 15.72
CA LYS A 30 -7.33 -5.29 15.16
C LYS A 30 -6.75 -4.65 13.91
N ILE A 31 -5.45 -4.80 13.74
CA ILE A 31 -4.72 -4.35 12.56
C ILE A 31 -4.58 -5.52 11.57
N TYR A 32 -4.91 -5.23 10.32
CA TYR A 32 -4.78 -6.14 9.18
C TYR A 32 -3.85 -5.50 8.15
N TYR A 33 -2.96 -6.30 7.58
CA TYR A 33 -2.13 -5.91 6.45
C TYR A 33 -2.58 -6.68 5.22
N LEU A 34 -2.98 -5.95 4.19
CA LEU A 34 -3.50 -6.52 2.96
C LEU A 34 -2.60 -6.11 1.80
N ILE A 35 -2.40 -7.02 0.85
CA ILE A 35 -1.99 -6.68 -0.50
C ILE A 35 -3.19 -6.91 -1.40
N ASP A 36 -3.49 -5.91 -2.23
CA ASP A 36 -4.49 -5.99 -3.29
C ASP A 36 -4.13 -4.98 -4.37
N TYR A 37 -4.90 -4.97 -5.46
CA TYR A 37 -4.83 -3.94 -6.49
C TYR A 37 -5.11 -2.57 -5.90
N LYS A 38 -4.35 -1.57 -6.35
CA LYS A 38 -4.45 -0.21 -5.84
C LYS A 38 -5.87 0.36 -5.98
N GLU A 39 -6.56 0.05 -7.07
CA GLU A 39 -7.94 0.50 -7.26
C GLU A 39 -8.90 -0.09 -6.22
N ASN A 40 -8.60 -1.26 -5.64
CA ASN A 40 -9.43 -1.90 -4.62
C ASN A 40 -9.31 -1.24 -3.24
N PHE A 41 -8.52 -0.18 -3.08
CA PHE A 41 -8.50 0.60 -1.84
C PHE A 41 -9.44 1.82 -1.88
N GLU A 42 -10.08 2.12 -3.01
CA GLU A 42 -11.23 3.04 -3.05
C GLU A 42 -12.37 2.49 -2.19
N LEU A 43 -12.86 3.24 -1.19
CA LEU A 43 -13.94 2.76 -0.32
C LEU A 43 -15.29 2.77 -1.04
N ASN A 44 -15.48 3.67 -2.00
CA ASN A 44 -16.73 3.85 -2.72
C ASN A 44 -16.47 4.00 -4.23
N ALA A 45 -16.28 2.86 -4.91
CA ALA A 45 -16.05 2.83 -6.35
C ALA A 45 -17.23 3.39 -7.15
N LYS A 46 -18.43 3.49 -6.57
CA LYS A 46 -19.57 4.14 -7.25
C LYS A 46 -19.23 5.55 -7.70
N ILE A 47 -18.49 6.31 -6.89
CA ILE A 47 -18.13 7.69 -7.19
C ILE A 47 -17.25 7.73 -8.45
N SER A 48 -16.22 6.88 -8.51
CA SER A 48 -15.34 6.80 -9.69
C SER A 48 -16.10 6.33 -10.93
N PHE A 49 -16.94 5.30 -10.82
CA PHE A 49 -17.78 4.84 -11.94
C PHE A 49 -18.77 5.90 -12.43
N ASP A 50 -19.38 6.68 -11.54
CA ASP A 50 -20.32 7.75 -11.90
C ASP A 50 -19.60 8.88 -12.66
N ILE A 51 -18.37 9.22 -12.26
CA ILE A 51 -17.51 10.18 -12.97
C ILE A 51 -17.17 9.63 -14.36
N TYR A 52 -16.71 8.38 -14.46
CA TYR A 52 -16.33 7.77 -15.73
C TYR A 52 -17.49 7.71 -16.73
N LEU A 53 -18.70 7.41 -16.25
CA LEU A 53 -19.89 7.41 -17.10
C LEU A 53 -20.24 8.83 -17.57
N ARG A 54 -20.17 9.81 -16.67
CA ARG A 54 -20.47 11.22 -16.98
C ARG A 54 -19.48 11.81 -17.99
N GLU A 55 -18.20 11.45 -17.89
CA GLU A 55 -17.13 11.93 -18.77
C GLU A 55 -17.04 11.14 -20.08
N GLY A 56 -17.87 10.10 -20.26
CA GLY A 56 -17.88 9.27 -21.46
C GLY A 56 -16.66 8.35 -21.57
N ILE A 57 -15.93 8.13 -20.48
CA ILE A 57 -14.81 7.17 -20.39
C ILE A 57 -15.32 5.74 -20.52
N ILE A 58 -16.50 5.47 -19.96
CA ILE A 58 -17.19 4.18 -20.07
C ILE A 58 -18.61 4.36 -20.60
N THR A 59 -19.11 3.34 -21.29
CA THR A 59 -20.51 3.27 -21.71
C THR A 59 -21.42 2.85 -20.56
N LYS A 60 -22.74 3.06 -20.70
CA LYS A 60 -23.74 2.57 -19.74
C LYS A 60 -23.70 1.04 -19.58
N GLU A 61 -23.39 0.32 -20.66
CA GLU A 61 -23.24 -1.14 -20.64
C GLU A 61 -22.02 -1.56 -19.82
N GLN A 62 -20.87 -0.92 -20.06
CA GLN A 62 -19.65 -1.13 -19.28
C GLN A 62 -19.86 -0.74 -17.82
N TYR A 63 -20.55 0.36 -17.52
CA TYR A 63 -20.91 0.73 -16.16
C TYR A 63 -21.69 -0.40 -15.47
N ASN A 64 -22.78 -0.88 -16.08
CA ASN A 64 -23.62 -1.92 -15.48
C ASN A 64 -22.89 -3.25 -15.27
N TYR A 65 -21.94 -3.57 -16.14
CA TYR A 65 -21.13 -4.78 -16.03
C TYR A 65 -19.97 -4.63 -15.03
N ASN A 66 -19.12 -3.62 -15.21
CA ASN A 66 -17.92 -3.41 -14.40
C ASN A 66 -18.28 -3.11 -12.94
N TYR A 67 -19.29 -2.27 -12.70
CA TYR A 67 -19.74 -1.92 -11.36
C TYR A 67 -20.21 -3.14 -10.56
N LYS A 68 -20.96 -4.06 -11.20
CA LYS A 68 -21.46 -5.28 -10.54
C LYS A 68 -20.37 -6.30 -10.25
N ASN A 69 -19.31 -6.32 -11.06
CA ASN A 69 -18.22 -7.28 -10.94
C ASN A 69 -17.02 -6.72 -10.17
N TYR A 70 -17.00 -5.42 -9.89
CA TYR A 70 -15.93 -4.77 -9.13
C TYR A 70 -15.81 -5.42 -7.74
N ARG A 71 -14.59 -5.87 -7.41
CA ARG A 71 -14.27 -6.50 -6.12
C ARG A 71 -15.29 -7.59 -5.71
N ASN A 72 -15.61 -8.49 -6.65
CA ASN A 72 -16.59 -9.56 -6.46
C ASN A 72 -17.98 -9.06 -5.99
N GLY A 73 -18.38 -7.86 -6.44
CA GLY A 73 -19.65 -7.22 -6.09
C GLY A 73 -19.58 -6.27 -4.89
N ILE A 74 -18.40 -6.07 -4.29
CA ILE A 74 -18.17 -5.11 -3.19
C ILE A 74 -17.73 -3.76 -3.79
N TRP A 75 -18.67 -3.05 -4.40
CA TRP A 75 -18.46 -1.70 -4.94
C TRP A 75 -18.38 -0.62 -3.85
N GLN A 76 -18.87 -0.94 -2.64
CA GLN A 76 -18.68 -0.17 -1.42
C GLN A 76 -18.06 -1.05 -0.36
N LEU A 77 -16.84 -0.74 0.07
CA LEU A 77 -16.17 -1.44 1.15
C LEU A 77 -16.44 -0.80 2.50
N THR A 78 -17.29 -1.45 3.28
CA THR A 78 -17.69 -0.98 4.61
C THR A 78 -17.23 -1.96 5.68
N LYS A 79 -17.34 -1.54 6.94
CA LYS A 79 -17.10 -2.41 8.10
C LYS A 79 -17.99 -3.67 8.12
N ASP A 80 -19.15 -3.62 7.46
CA ASP A 80 -20.14 -4.71 7.47
C ASP A 80 -19.81 -5.81 6.46
N ASN A 81 -19.06 -5.49 5.39
CA ASN A 81 -18.64 -6.44 4.37
C ASN A 81 -17.12 -6.67 4.31
N PHE A 82 -16.35 -6.02 5.19
CA PHE A 82 -14.90 -6.17 5.26
C PHE A 82 -14.46 -7.64 5.46
N GLU A 83 -15.14 -8.40 6.31
CA GLU A 83 -14.83 -9.82 6.51
C GLU A 83 -15.03 -10.65 5.23
N SER A 84 -16.00 -10.30 4.39
CA SER A 84 -16.19 -10.89 3.07
C SER A 84 -15.11 -10.43 2.08
N TYR A 85 -14.71 -9.17 2.13
CA TYR A 85 -13.62 -8.65 1.30
C TYR A 85 -12.30 -9.40 1.54
N LEU A 86 -11.98 -9.73 2.81
CA LEU A 86 -10.80 -10.53 3.16
C LEU A 86 -10.77 -11.93 2.51
N GLN A 87 -11.90 -12.44 2.03
CA GLN A 87 -12.00 -13.72 1.33
C GLN A 87 -11.92 -13.60 -0.20
N SER A 88 -11.70 -12.39 -0.73
CA SER A 88 -11.57 -12.17 -2.18
C SER A 88 -10.28 -12.76 -2.71
N ASP A 89 -10.34 -13.37 -3.90
CA ASP A 89 -9.18 -14.03 -4.54
C ASP A 89 -7.97 -13.10 -4.77
N SER A 90 -8.20 -11.79 -4.91
CA SER A 90 -7.13 -10.81 -5.11
C SER A 90 -6.44 -10.36 -3.81
N VAL A 91 -7.04 -10.63 -2.65
CA VAL A 91 -6.55 -10.13 -1.36
C VAL A 91 -5.57 -11.12 -0.76
N ILE A 92 -4.37 -10.64 -0.45
CA ILE A 92 -3.37 -11.39 0.31
C ILE A 92 -3.28 -10.78 1.70
N VAL A 93 -3.71 -11.52 2.72
CA VAL A 93 -3.55 -11.11 4.13
C VAL A 93 -2.19 -11.58 4.64
N LEU A 94 -1.37 -10.68 5.16
CA LEU A 94 -0.04 -11.01 5.69
C LEU A 94 0.09 -10.69 7.17
N LYS A 95 0.87 -11.52 7.87
CA LYS A 95 1.33 -11.22 9.22
C LYS A 95 2.57 -10.32 9.18
N LYS A 96 2.85 -9.65 10.31
CA LYS A 96 4.01 -8.77 10.48
C LYS A 96 5.34 -9.40 10.05
N ASP A 97 5.59 -10.65 10.45
CA ASP A 97 6.83 -11.35 10.10
C ASP A 97 6.95 -11.62 8.59
N GLU A 98 5.83 -11.89 7.92
CA GLU A 98 5.79 -12.15 6.48
C GLU A 98 6.01 -10.86 5.68
N LEU A 99 5.51 -9.73 6.19
CA LEU A 99 5.81 -8.40 5.64
C LEU A 99 7.27 -8.03 5.81
N LYS A 100 7.87 -8.38 6.96
CA LYS A 100 9.31 -8.19 7.18
C LYS A 100 10.14 -9.00 6.19
N GLU A 101 9.76 -10.25 5.92
CA GLU A 101 10.37 -11.10 4.89
C GLU A 101 10.20 -10.48 3.48
N LEU A 102 8.98 -10.06 3.13
CA LEU A 102 8.66 -9.42 1.86
C LEU A 102 9.48 -8.15 1.65
N MET A 103 9.54 -7.27 2.66
CA MET A 103 10.20 -5.96 2.60
C MET A 103 11.66 -6.06 2.14
N PHE A 104 12.39 -7.08 2.58
CA PHE A 104 13.80 -7.28 2.23
C PHE A 104 14.05 -8.43 1.25
N GLN A 105 13.01 -8.99 0.62
CA GLN A 105 13.21 -10.03 -0.38
C GLN A 105 14.05 -9.51 -1.55
N GLY A 106 15.14 -10.22 -1.84
CA GLY A 106 16.13 -9.82 -2.84
C GLY A 106 17.25 -8.91 -2.32
N PHE A 107 17.25 -8.57 -1.03
CA PHE A 107 18.27 -7.74 -0.38
C PHE A 107 19.01 -8.52 0.70
N THR A 108 20.31 -8.26 0.83
CA THR A 108 21.07 -8.74 2.00
C THR A 108 20.89 -7.78 3.18
N SER A 109 21.03 -8.26 4.41
CA SER A 109 20.97 -7.39 5.59
C SER A 109 22.01 -6.26 5.55
N ALA A 110 23.22 -6.55 5.07
CA ALA A 110 24.28 -5.56 4.92
C ALA A 110 23.91 -4.46 3.90
N GLU A 111 23.28 -4.85 2.78
CA GLU A 111 22.80 -3.91 1.79
C GLU A 111 21.66 -3.03 2.33
N ALA A 112 20.67 -3.63 3.01
CA ALA A 112 19.58 -2.89 3.64
C ALA A 112 20.08 -1.87 4.68
N VAL A 113 21.10 -2.21 5.47
CA VAL A 113 21.72 -1.30 6.44
C VAL A 113 22.44 -0.15 5.73
N ARG A 114 23.21 -0.45 4.69
CA ARG A 114 23.93 0.57 3.91
C ARG A 114 22.96 1.53 3.20
N LEU A 115 21.88 1.01 2.60
CA LEU A 115 20.84 1.84 2.00
C LEU A 115 20.18 2.75 3.04
N TYR A 116 19.90 2.23 4.24
CA TYR A 116 19.35 3.03 5.34
C TYR A 116 20.27 4.20 5.71
N SER A 117 21.59 3.98 5.85
CA SER A 117 22.54 5.06 6.08
C SER A 117 22.55 6.09 4.94
N ALA A 118 22.43 5.66 3.68
CA ALA A 118 22.35 6.58 2.55
C ALA A 118 21.10 7.47 2.61
N VAL A 119 19.93 6.89 2.96
CA VAL A 119 18.69 7.66 3.18
C VAL A 119 18.84 8.64 4.34
N GLU A 120 19.40 8.22 5.48
CA GLU A 120 19.61 9.12 6.62
C GLU A 120 20.55 10.27 6.30
N ASN A 121 21.63 10.00 5.58
CA ASN A 121 22.56 11.04 5.14
C ASN A 121 21.92 12.01 4.15
N LYS A 122 21.10 11.50 3.22
CA LYS A 122 20.31 12.34 2.31
C LYS A 122 19.35 13.25 3.08
N LEU A 123 18.58 12.70 4.02
CA LEU A 123 17.59 13.47 4.78
C LEU A 123 18.22 14.47 5.77
N SER A 124 19.36 14.11 6.37
CA SER A 124 19.99 14.94 7.42
C SER A 124 21.00 15.95 6.88
N TYR A 125 21.75 15.57 5.84
CA TYR A 125 22.89 16.34 5.34
C TYR A 125 22.77 16.68 3.85
N ASN A 126 21.69 16.25 3.18
CA ASN A 126 21.48 16.41 1.74
C ASN A 126 22.56 15.73 0.87
N ASP A 127 23.20 14.68 1.39
CA ASP A 127 24.18 13.88 0.65
C ASP A 127 23.52 13.23 -0.58
N PRO A 128 24.21 13.15 -1.73
CA PRO A 128 23.65 12.55 -2.94
C PRO A 128 23.47 11.03 -2.79
N ILE A 129 22.36 10.51 -3.32
CA ILE A 129 22.12 9.08 -3.50
C ILE A 129 22.59 8.69 -4.89
N SER A 130 23.25 7.53 -5.02
CA SER A 130 23.66 7.04 -6.34
C SER A 130 22.44 6.69 -7.19
N ASP A 131 22.37 7.23 -8.42
CA ASP A 131 21.20 7.13 -9.31
C ASP A 131 21.54 6.57 -10.72
N SER A 132 22.72 6.00 -10.92
CA SER A 132 23.14 5.47 -12.23
C SER A 132 22.98 3.95 -12.34
N GLY A 133 22.19 3.53 -13.33
CA GLY A 133 22.06 2.12 -13.77
C GLY A 133 21.20 1.22 -12.86
N GLN A 134 21.11 -0.06 -13.22
CA GLN A 134 20.27 -1.06 -12.52
C GLN A 134 20.75 -1.43 -11.11
N GLN A 135 21.90 -0.90 -10.69
CA GLN A 135 22.47 -1.11 -9.36
C GLN A 135 22.41 0.17 -8.51
N SER A 136 21.69 1.20 -8.96
CA SER A 136 21.60 2.46 -8.23
C SER A 136 20.93 2.28 -6.87
N ASP A 137 21.42 3.02 -5.89
CA ASP A 137 20.82 3.03 -4.56
C ASP A 137 19.41 3.59 -4.61
N PHE A 138 19.17 4.59 -5.45
CA PHE A 138 17.85 5.16 -5.65
C PHE A 138 16.83 4.10 -6.09
N LEU A 139 17.17 3.25 -7.06
CA LEU A 139 16.29 2.17 -7.50
C LEU A 139 16.00 1.17 -6.35
N LYS A 140 17.05 0.75 -5.65
CA LYS A 140 16.96 -0.22 -4.54
C LYS A 140 16.16 0.31 -3.36
N ILE A 141 16.32 1.59 -3.04
CA ILE A 141 15.52 2.29 -2.03
C ILE A 141 14.05 2.28 -2.44
N ASN A 142 13.73 2.63 -3.68
CA ASN A 142 12.35 2.62 -4.17
C ASN A 142 11.73 1.21 -4.18
N GLN A 143 12.51 0.16 -4.45
CA GLN A 143 12.05 -1.23 -4.35
C GLN A 143 11.70 -1.65 -2.91
N ILE A 144 12.41 -1.14 -1.90
CA ILE A 144 12.08 -1.36 -0.49
C ILE A 144 10.89 -0.47 -0.08
N SER A 145 10.89 0.78 -0.53
CA SER A 145 9.86 1.78 -0.24
C SER A 145 8.48 1.36 -0.76
N SER A 146 8.40 0.77 -1.95
CA SER A 146 7.14 0.27 -2.52
C SER A 146 6.51 -0.85 -1.68
N ARG A 147 7.27 -1.47 -0.78
CA ARG A 147 6.81 -2.51 0.16
C ARG A 147 6.42 -1.92 1.52
N LEU A 148 6.34 -0.60 1.64
CA LEU A 148 5.68 0.08 2.75
C LEU A 148 4.16 0.18 2.47
N PRO A 149 3.34 0.30 3.51
CA PRO A 149 1.91 0.57 3.36
C PRO A 149 1.67 1.89 2.65
N LEU A 150 0.80 1.87 1.65
CA LEU A 150 0.39 3.05 0.88
C LEU A 150 -0.94 3.64 1.36
N PHE A 151 -1.78 2.82 2.00
CA PHE A 151 -3.10 3.21 2.51
C PHE A 151 -3.27 2.83 3.98
N TYR A 152 -4.02 3.64 4.71
CA TYR A 152 -4.48 3.43 6.07
C TYR A 152 -5.99 3.66 6.16
N ILE A 153 -6.73 2.59 6.42
CA ILE A 153 -8.19 2.61 6.53
C ILE A 153 -8.55 2.17 7.93
N ASN A 154 -9.28 3.00 8.67
CA ASN A 154 -9.71 2.69 10.03
C ASN A 154 -11.23 2.78 10.13
N PHE A 155 -11.88 1.61 10.11
CA PHE A 155 -13.33 1.50 10.25
C PHE A 155 -13.83 1.86 11.65
N ASP A 156 -12.99 1.74 12.68
CA ASP A 156 -13.38 2.02 14.05
C ASP A 156 -13.46 3.52 14.34
N THR A 157 -12.72 4.34 13.58
CA THR A 157 -12.64 5.82 13.76
C THR A 157 -13.01 6.60 12.51
N GLU A 158 -13.40 5.92 11.43
CA GLU A 158 -13.83 6.52 10.17
C GLU A 158 -12.75 7.43 9.55
N VAL A 159 -11.52 6.90 9.52
CA VAL A 159 -10.33 7.58 8.96
C VAL A 159 -9.83 6.84 7.72
N TYR A 160 -9.52 7.60 6.67
CA TYR A 160 -8.92 7.11 5.43
C TYR A 160 -7.73 7.98 5.02
N LEU A 161 -6.51 7.45 5.11
CA LEU A 161 -5.30 8.17 4.73
C LEU A 161 -4.53 7.39 3.67
N HIS A 162 -3.82 8.10 2.81
CA HIS A 162 -2.91 7.47 1.85
C HIS A 162 -1.70 8.34 1.58
N MET A 163 -0.65 7.70 1.07
CA MET A 163 0.57 8.35 0.59
C MET A 163 0.73 8.20 -0.94
N ASP A 164 -0.32 7.78 -1.65
CA ASP A 164 -0.35 7.86 -3.12
C ASP A 164 -0.62 9.31 -3.53
N TRP A 165 0.43 10.04 -3.90
CA TRP A 165 0.37 11.46 -4.24
C TRP A 165 -0.10 11.74 -5.67
N ASP A 166 -0.18 10.71 -6.52
CA ASP A 166 -0.54 10.85 -7.92
C ASP A 166 -2.06 10.86 -8.15
N ARG A 167 -2.86 10.57 -7.10
CA ARG A 167 -4.31 10.40 -7.19
C ARG A 167 -5.03 10.95 -5.97
N CYS A 168 -6.27 11.41 -6.20
CA CYS A 168 -7.15 11.94 -5.16
C CYS A 168 -8.04 10.82 -4.57
N HIS A 169 -7.43 9.80 -3.95
CA HIS A 169 -8.19 8.67 -3.40
C HIS A 169 -9.10 9.08 -2.24
N GLU A 170 -8.74 10.17 -1.55
CA GLU A 170 -9.52 10.75 -0.46
C GLU A 170 -10.91 11.25 -0.90
N ASP A 171 -11.15 11.44 -2.20
CA ASP A 171 -12.45 11.86 -2.74
C ASP A 171 -13.43 10.69 -2.92
N TYR A 172 -12.96 9.44 -2.80
CA TYR A 172 -13.75 8.23 -3.03
C TYR A 172 -14.18 7.54 -1.72
N VAL A 173 -14.39 8.34 -0.67
CA VAL A 173 -14.80 7.88 0.67
C VAL A 173 -16.26 8.24 0.97
N TYR A 174 -16.73 7.84 2.16
CA TYR A 174 -18.08 8.16 2.63
C TYR A 174 -18.16 9.54 3.27
N ASP A 175 -19.33 10.16 3.18
CA ASP A 175 -19.61 11.39 3.92
C ASP A 175 -19.37 11.17 5.43
N GLY A 176 -18.70 12.12 6.06
CA GLY A 176 -18.39 12.11 7.50
C GLY A 176 -17.05 11.44 7.86
N TRP A 177 -16.41 10.72 6.93
CA TRP A 177 -15.06 10.20 7.16
C TRP A 177 -14.01 11.31 7.11
N PHE A 178 -12.97 11.20 7.93
CA PHE A 178 -11.77 12.00 7.77
C PHE A 178 -10.87 11.37 6.72
N SER A 179 -10.82 11.96 5.52
CA SER A 179 -9.98 11.49 4.42
C SER A 179 -8.94 12.51 3.97
N LYS A 180 -7.71 12.04 3.69
CA LYS A 180 -6.63 12.91 3.18
C LYS A 180 -5.44 12.15 2.58
N ALA A 181 -4.82 12.71 1.53
CA ALA A 181 -3.44 12.40 1.18
C ALA A 181 -2.48 12.98 2.24
N MET A 182 -1.90 12.13 3.10
CA MET A 182 -0.94 12.53 4.12
C MET A 182 -0.11 11.36 4.66
N ASP A 183 1.07 11.66 5.21
CA ASP A 183 1.84 10.70 5.99
C ASP A 183 1.03 10.26 7.21
N PHE A 184 0.86 8.95 7.38
CA PHE A 184 0.12 8.32 8.47
C PHE A 184 0.98 7.39 9.32
N GLY A 185 2.29 7.29 9.07
CA GLY A 185 3.18 6.32 9.73
C GLY A 185 3.20 6.45 11.25
N TYR A 186 2.99 7.68 11.76
CA TYR A 186 2.93 7.99 13.20
C TYR A 186 1.67 7.46 13.90
N LEU A 187 0.62 7.07 13.16
CA LEU A 187 -0.61 6.51 13.73
C LEU A 187 -0.47 5.02 14.05
N ILE A 188 0.53 4.35 13.48
CA ILE A 188 0.71 2.91 13.63
C ILE A 188 1.50 2.65 14.91
N PRO A 189 0.98 1.87 15.87
CA PRO A 189 1.74 1.55 17.07
C PRO A 189 3.02 0.78 16.73
N ASP A 190 4.10 1.06 17.44
CA ASP A 190 5.44 0.52 17.16
C ASP A 190 5.48 -1.01 17.09
N GLU A 191 4.65 -1.69 17.90
CA GLU A 191 4.54 -3.14 17.90
C GLU A 191 4.01 -3.72 16.58
N PHE A 192 3.34 -2.91 15.76
CA PHE A 192 2.79 -3.30 14.46
C PHE A 192 3.69 -2.87 13.29
N CYS A 193 4.53 -1.84 13.44
CA CYS A 193 5.46 -1.39 12.40
C CYS A 193 6.47 -2.50 12.01
N TYR A 194 6.27 -3.17 10.86
CA TYR A 194 7.21 -4.20 10.34
C TYR A 194 8.48 -3.61 9.77
N TRP A 195 8.46 -2.31 9.45
CA TRP A 195 9.58 -1.54 8.93
C TRP A 195 10.49 -0.96 10.03
N LYS A 196 10.16 -1.14 11.33
CA LYS A 196 11.03 -0.79 12.45
C LYS A 196 11.85 -2.02 12.86
N ILE A 197 13.14 -2.04 12.51
CA ILE A 197 14.00 -3.22 12.66
C ILE A 197 15.33 -2.81 13.27
N GLU A 198 15.68 -3.39 14.42
CA GLU A 198 16.98 -3.20 15.09
C GLU A 198 17.34 -1.70 15.25
N GLY A 199 16.36 -0.89 15.63
CA GLY A 199 16.51 0.56 15.83
C GLY A 199 16.47 1.42 14.56
N ARG A 200 16.30 0.81 13.37
CA ARG A 200 16.16 1.53 12.09
C ARG A 200 14.70 1.65 11.70
N ASP A 201 14.27 2.85 11.33
CA ASP A 201 12.91 3.14 10.89
C ASP A 201 12.87 3.32 9.37
N TYR A 202 12.63 2.24 8.65
CA TYR A 202 12.63 2.26 7.19
C TYR A 202 11.45 3.04 6.59
N TRP A 203 10.51 3.57 7.40
CA TRP A 203 9.51 4.53 6.92
C TRP A 203 10.14 5.74 6.24
N LYS A 204 11.37 6.11 6.63
CA LYS A 204 12.16 7.18 6.00
C LYS A 204 12.34 7.00 4.49
N PHE A 205 12.22 5.78 3.96
CA PHE A 205 12.35 5.50 2.54
C PHE A 205 11.18 6.07 1.72
N SER A 206 10.04 6.38 2.35
CA SER A 206 8.90 7.02 1.70
C SER A 206 9.02 8.55 1.65
N GLN A 207 10.13 9.12 2.14
CA GLN A 207 10.34 10.58 2.27
C GLN A 207 11.31 11.14 1.22
N LEU A 208 11.72 10.29 0.27
CA LEU A 208 12.68 10.62 -0.79
C LEU A 208 12.03 10.99 -2.10
#